data_AF-A0A533BMA2-F1
#
_entry.id   AF-A0A533BMA2-F1
#
_cell.length_a   1.000
_cell.length_b   1.000
_cell.length_c   1.000
_cell.angle_alpha   90.00
_cell.angle_beta   90.00
_cell.angle_gamma   90.00
#
_symmetry.space_group_name_H-M   'P 1'
#
loop_
_entity.id
_entity.type
_entity.pdbx_description
1 polymer ?
#
loop_
_entity_poly.entity_id
_entity_poly.type
_entity_poly.pdbx_seq_one_letter_code
_entity_poly.pdbx_strand_id
1 'polypeptide(L)'
;MRSRQELDVRGEVITMRNKRTVALRLTPHALTLMVLVLAVVGCSGSKVTTKSSAELPRYQIRTIALVPFTTLATPQVRDVVDQTFLVPPGARGSDIAIAVPTNTEQALRQTVTVPASAGATVTQLLWSRLRTRQGVTVLAPSEAANALASPVTPQPSAGRSPAVAAAKQLKADASLTGQVSVYQERVGGRFGANPPATVGFEAKVVAADGQVLWEGNYYERQRPMTEDFMGFIQRHGVFVTAEELAIYGVEHMLLEFPFGTVGER
;
A
#
# COMPACT_ATOMS: atom_id res chain seq x y z
N MET A 1 -56.50 29.36 -50.89
CA MET A 1 -57.74 30.08 -50.51
C MET A 1 -58.12 29.58 -49.12
N ARG A 2 -57.66 30.18 -48.01
CA ARG A 2 -58.17 31.40 -47.34
C ARG A 2 -59.67 31.31 -47.04
N SER A 3 -60.02 31.01 -45.78
CA SER A 3 -60.88 31.90 -45.00
C SER A 3 -60.72 31.67 -43.50
N ARG A 4 -60.79 32.77 -42.77
CA ARG A 4 -60.50 33.01 -41.35
C ARG A 4 -61.67 33.89 -40.87
N GLN A 5 -62.16 33.71 -39.64
CA GLN A 5 -62.92 34.67 -38.80
C GLN A 5 -63.28 33.91 -37.50
N GLU A 6 -62.91 34.28 -36.27
CA GLU A 6 -62.94 35.52 -35.45
C GLU A 6 -64.07 35.53 -34.41
N LEU A 7 -63.64 35.76 -33.16
CA LEU A 7 -64.24 36.45 -31.98
C LEU A 7 -65.59 36.04 -31.35
N ASP A 8 -65.47 35.68 -30.07
CA ASP A 8 -66.02 36.31 -28.84
C ASP A 8 -67.35 37.09 -28.90
N VAL A 9 -68.25 36.85 -27.92
CA VAL A 9 -68.95 37.88 -27.09
C VAL A 9 -69.90 37.22 -26.04
N ARG A 10 -69.60 37.50 -24.75
CA ARG A 10 -70.46 37.73 -23.56
C ARG A 10 -71.82 37.02 -23.36
N GLY A 11 -71.95 36.42 -22.18
CA GLY A 11 -73.21 36.22 -21.44
C GLY A 11 -72.95 35.96 -19.95
N GLU A 12 -73.24 36.95 -19.11
CA GLU A 12 -73.10 36.96 -17.64
C GLU A 12 -74.26 36.21 -16.94
N VAL A 13 -74.05 35.68 -15.72
CA VAL A 13 -74.93 35.81 -14.51
C VAL A 13 -74.74 34.67 -13.46
N ILE A 14 -74.13 35.07 -12.33
CA ILE A 14 -74.54 34.87 -10.91
C ILE A 14 -74.55 33.46 -10.26
N THR A 15 -73.50 33.23 -9.45
CA THR A 15 -73.46 32.85 -8.01
C THR A 15 -73.98 31.48 -7.54
N MET A 16 -73.07 30.66 -6.96
CA MET A 16 -73.17 30.15 -5.58
C MET A 16 -71.88 29.46 -5.09
N ARG A 17 -71.24 30.09 -4.11
CA ARG A 17 -70.73 29.52 -2.84
C ARG A 17 -70.40 28.01 -2.79
N ASN A 18 -69.13 27.67 -2.52
CA ASN A 18 -68.64 27.18 -1.21
C ASN A 18 -67.59 26.04 -1.30
N LYS A 19 -66.69 26.10 -0.30
CA LYS A 19 -65.77 25.07 0.23
C LYS A 19 -64.42 24.89 -0.47
N ARG A 20 -63.48 25.64 0.10
CA ARG A 20 -62.05 25.34 0.25
C ARG A 20 -61.74 23.84 0.26
N THR A 21 -60.79 23.45 -0.58
CA THR A 21 -59.84 22.39 -0.21
C THR A 21 -58.50 22.76 -0.84
N VAL A 22 -57.62 23.32 -0.02
CA VAL A 22 -56.23 23.59 -0.38
C VAL A 22 -55.54 22.23 -0.44
N ALA A 23 -55.28 21.73 -1.65
CA ALA A 23 -54.36 20.62 -1.85
C ALA A 23 -52.94 21.16 -1.67
N LEU A 24 -52.44 21.07 -0.44
CA LEU A 24 -51.05 21.32 -0.10
C LEU A 24 -50.20 20.22 -0.78
N ARG A 25 -49.68 20.51 -1.98
CA ARG A 25 -48.67 19.66 -2.60
C ARG A 25 -47.38 19.79 -1.79
N LEU A 26 -47.14 18.83 -0.89
CA LEU A 26 -45.82 18.63 -0.28
C LEU A 26 -44.83 18.35 -1.41
N THR A 27 -43.90 19.26 -1.62
CA THR A 27 -42.66 18.98 -2.34
C THR A 27 -41.78 18.12 -1.44
N PRO A 28 -41.38 16.91 -1.85
CA PRO A 28 -40.36 16.18 -1.10
C PRO A 28 -39.02 16.90 -1.32
N HIS A 29 -38.46 17.34 -0.21
CA HIS A 29 -37.14 17.94 -0.12
C HIS A 29 -36.10 17.09 -0.85
N ALA A 30 -35.27 17.77 -1.63
CA ALA A 30 -34.05 17.22 -2.21
C ALA A 30 -33.18 16.66 -1.07
N LEU A 31 -33.22 15.34 -0.92
CA LEU A 31 -32.33 14.59 -0.05
C LEU A 31 -30.97 14.53 -0.73
N THR A 32 -30.12 15.53 -0.49
CA THR A 32 -28.70 15.48 -0.85
C THR A 32 -28.05 14.37 -0.05
N LEU A 33 -27.97 13.17 -0.64
CA LEU A 33 -27.26 12.03 -0.10
C LEU A 33 -25.77 12.36 -0.09
N MET A 34 -25.26 12.84 1.04
CA MET A 34 -23.83 12.96 1.28
C MET A 34 -23.28 11.54 1.44
N VAL A 35 -22.88 10.92 0.33
CA VAL A 35 -22.21 9.62 0.33
C VAL A 35 -20.83 9.83 0.96
N LEU A 36 -20.71 9.47 2.23
CA LEU A 36 -19.42 9.33 2.90
C LEU A 36 -18.69 8.15 2.25
N VAL A 37 -17.83 8.44 1.28
CA VAL A 37 -16.96 7.44 0.64
C VAL A 37 -15.94 6.99 1.68
N LEU A 38 -16.27 5.91 2.40
CA LEU A 38 -15.35 5.21 3.28
C LEU A 38 -14.19 4.68 2.43
N ALA A 39 -12.95 4.96 2.86
CA ALA A 39 -11.76 4.41 2.23
C ALA A 39 -11.88 2.88 2.21
N VAL A 40 -11.91 2.29 1.02
CA VAL A 40 -11.95 0.83 0.87
C VAL A 40 -10.59 0.30 1.27
N VAL A 41 -10.55 -0.41 2.38
CA VAL A 41 -9.38 -1.20 2.79
C VAL A 41 -9.51 -2.56 2.10
N GLY A 42 -8.73 -2.76 1.03
CA GLY A 42 -8.62 -4.04 0.35
C GLY A 42 -7.62 -4.93 1.09
N CYS A 43 -8.09 -6.04 1.65
CA CYS A 43 -7.24 -7.05 2.28
C CYS A 43 -6.99 -8.18 1.26
N SER A 44 -5.82 -8.18 0.63
CA SER A 44 -5.39 -9.25 -0.30
C SER A 44 -4.77 -10.47 0.42
N GLY A 45 -4.95 -10.54 1.74
CA GLY A 45 -4.38 -11.55 2.64
C GLY A 45 -4.08 -10.93 4.00
N SER A 46 -3.84 -11.73 5.05
CA SER A 46 -3.57 -11.22 6.41
C SER A 46 -2.27 -10.40 6.54
N LYS A 47 -1.46 -10.34 5.47
CA LYS A 47 -0.10 -9.79 5.46
C LYS A 47 0.05 -8.57 4.56
N VAL A 48 -0.94 -8.30 3.71
CA VAL A 48 -1.00 -7.16 2.79
C VAL A 48 -2.21 -6.31 3.16
N THR A 49 -1.98 -5.03 3.45
CA THR A 49 -3.06 -4.05 3.61
C THR A 49 -2.92 -3.01 2.52
N THR A 50 -4.01 -2.72 1.83
CA THR A 50 -4.06 -1.65 0.83
C THR A 50 -5.17 -0.67 1.14
N LYS A 51 -4.95 0.59 0.77
CA LYS A 51 -5.92 1.67 0.96
C LYS A 51 -5.89 2.57 -0.27
N SER A 52 -7.06 2.74 -0.88
CA SER A 52 -7.27 3.76 -1.91
C SER A 52 -7.83 5.04 -1.29
N SER A 53 -7.41 6.19 -1.81
CA SER A 53 -7.96 7.49 -1.41
C SER A 53 -9.38 7.67 -1.92
N ALA A 54 -10.25 8.29 -1.13
CA ALA A 54 -11.59 8.71 -1.57
C ALA A 54 -11.53 9.75 -2.70
N GLU A 55 -10.39 10.44 -2.83
CA GLU A 55 -10.14 11.44 -3.87
C GLU A 55 -9.76 10.82 -5.22
N LEU A 56 -9.44 9.52 -5.26
CA LEU A 56 -8.96 8.81 -6.45
C LEU A 56 -9.83 9.05 -7.72
N PRO A 57 -11.18 9.04 -7.66
CA PRO A 57 -12.02 9.26 -8.84
C PRO A 57 -11.86 10.63 -9.52
N ARG A 58 -11.24 11.62 -8.84
CA ARG A 58 -10.97 12.95 -9.40
C ARG A 58 -9.74 12.97 -10.31
N TYR A 59 -8.93 11.91 -10.31
CA TYR A 59 -7.67 11.84 -11.02
C TYR A 59 -7.78 10.89 -12.22
N GLN A 60 -7.29 11.33 -13.38
CA GLN A 60 -7.07 10.47 -14.54
C GLN A 60 -5.60 10.07 -14.58
N ILE A 61 -5.26 8.94 -13.96
CA ILE A 61 -3.88 8.45 -13.93
C ILE A 61 -3.62 7.55 -15.14
N ARG A 62 -2.91 8.07 -16.13
CA ARG A 62 -2.47 7.34 -17.34
C ARG A 62 -0.98 7.06 -17.33
N THR A 63 -0.18 7.90 -16.66
CA THR A 63 1.27 7.76 -16.57
C THR A 63 1.71 7.77 -15.11
N ILE A 64 2.46 6.74 -14.70
CA ILE A 64 3.02 6.63 -13.36
C ILE A 64 4.54 6.54 -13.46
N ALA A 65 5.25 7.46 -12.80
CA ALA A 65 6.70 7.37 -12.65
C ALA A 65 7.07 6.43 -11.49
N LEU A 66 7.76 5.31 -11.76
CA LEU A 66 8.26 4.45 -10.69
C LEU A 66 9.54 5.05 -10.12
N VAL A 67 9.50 5.53 -8.88
CA VAL A 67 10.65 6.07 -8.15
C VAL A 67 11.37 4.92 -7.43
N PRO A 68 12.72 4.86 -7.48
CA PRO A 68 13.47 3.84 -6.76
C PRO A 68 13.12 3.83 -5.27
N PHE A 69 12.83 2.64 -4.74
CA PHE A 69 12.49 2.45 -3.34
C PHE A 69 13.71 2.73 -2.46
N THR A 70 13.46 3.42 -1.36
CA THR A 70 14.47 3.68 -0.33
C THR A 70 14.48 2.56 0.70
N THR A 71 15.54 2.48 1.49
CA THR A 71 15.66 1.53 2.60
C THR A 71 15.73 2.29 3.91
N LEU A 72 15.11 1.76 4.97
CA LEU A 72 15.27 2.31 6.31
C LEU A 72 16.73 2.15 6.76
N ALA A 73 17.43 3.28 6.90
CA ALA A 73 18.81 3.31 7.40
C ALA A 73 18.89 3.07 8.91
N THR A 74 17.74 3.13 9.61
CA THR A 74 17.69 2.96 11.06
C THR A 74 18.02 1.52 11.44
N PRO A 75 19.04 1.29 12.28
CA PRO A 75 19.46 -0.04 12.65
C PRO A 75 18.35 -0.80 13.41
N GLN A 76 17.85 -1.93 12.90
CA GLN A 76 16.70 -2.65 13.48
C GLN A 76 17.13 -3.65 14.56
N VAL A 77 16.45 -3.69 15.71
CA VAL A 77 16.73 -4.65 16.79
C VAL A 77 16.44 -6.07 16.30
N ARG A 78 17.46 -6.94 16.31
CA ARG A 78 17.25 -8.40 16.19
C ARG A 78 16.59 -8.90 17.47
N ASP A 79 15.40 -9.47 17.36
CA ASP A 79 14.83 -10.31 18.43
C ASP A 79 15.73 -11.54 18.57
N VAL A 80 16.63 -11.51 19.55
CA VAL A 80 17.23 -12.73 20.09
C VAL A 80 16.15 -13.34 20.95
N VAL A 81 15.59 -14.47 20.51
CA VAL A 81 14.66 -15.23 21.35
C VAL A 81 15.36 -15.52 22.67
N ASP A 82 14.72 -15.04 23.72
CA ASP A 82 15.05 -15.30 25.11
C ASP A 82 15.17 -16.82 25.28
N GLN A 83 16.40 -17.33 25.42
CA GLN A 83 16.60 -18.69 25.90
C GLN A 83 16.32 -18.69 27.40
N THR A 84 15.07 -18.43 27.77
CA THR A 84 14.61 -18.65 29.13
C THR A 84 14.52 -20.17 29.30
N PHE A 85 15.64 -20.79 29.67
CA PHE A 85 15.63 -22.13 30.23
C PHE A 85 14.70 -22.11 31.44
N LEU A 86 13.50 -22.65 31.28
CA LEU A 86 12.59 -22.91 32.39
C LEU A 86 13.27 -23.95 33.28
N VAL A 87 13.84 -23.48 34.39
CA VAL A 87 14.36 -24.36 35.42
C VAL A 87 13.20 -25.24 35.90
N PRO A 88 13.31 -26.58 35.83
CA PRO A 88 12.27 -27.46 36.36
C PRO A 88 12.03 -27.15 37.84
N PRO A 89 10.77 -27.12 38.32
CA PRO A 89 10.51 -26.94 39.74
C PRO A 89 11.11 -28.13 40.50
N GLY A 90 12.17 -27.88 41.27
CA GLY A 90 12.89 -28.91 42.04
C GLY A 90 14.41 -28.82 42.00
N ALA A 91 15.01 -28.02 41.11
CA ALA A 91 16.46 -27.83 41.09
C ALA A 91 16.94 -27.04 42.33
N ARG A 92 17.90 -27.59 43.08
CA ARG A 92 18.57 -26.89 44.18
C ARG A 92 19.79 -26.14 43.62
N GLY A 93 20.03 -24.92 44.08
CA GLY A 93 21.09 -24.04 43.57
C GLY A 93 22.51 -24.60 43.66
N SER A 94 22.72 -25.70 44.40
CA SER A 94 23.98 -26.43 44.53
C SER A 94 24.31 -27.38 43.38
N ASP A 95 23.35 -27.73 42.52
CA ASP A 95 23.56 -28.66 41.39
C ASP A 95 23.94 -27.92 40.10
N ILE A 96 24.03 -26.59 40.16
CA ILE A 96 24.43 -25.74 39.04
C ILE A 96 25.94 -25.55 39.09
N ALA A 97 26.69 -26.28 38.26
CA ALA A 97 28.06 -25.91 37.96
C ALA A 97 28.04 -24.61 37.16
N ILE A 98 28.23 -23.47 37.83
CA ILE A 98 28.44 -22.18 37.19
C ILE A 98 29.84 -22.22 36.56
N ALA A 99 29.92 -22.62 35.30
CA ALA A 99 31.00 -22.13 34.45
C ALA A 99 30.76 -20.62 34.32
N VAL A 100 31.54 -19.82 35.05
CA VAL A 100 31.51 -18.36 34.92
C VAL A 100 31.96 -18.03 33.50
N PRO A 101 31.09 -17.51 32.61
CA PRO A 101 31.60 -16.90 31.40
C PRO A 101 32.31 -15.63 31.84
N THR A 102 33.63 -15.62 31.65
CA THR A 102 34.46 -14.45 31.88
C THR A 102 34.04 -13.40 30.84
N ASN A 103 33.32 -12.38 31.29
CA ASN A 103 33.21 -11.06 30.68
C ASN A 103 33.48 -10.98 29.15
N THR A 104 32.47 -11.23 28.33
CA THR A 104 32.26 -10.62 27.01
C THR A 104 30.80 -10.89 26.65
N GLU A 105 30.20 -10.11 25.75
CA GLU A 105 28.78 -10.16 25.38
C GLU A 105 27.86 -9.37 26.34
N GLN A 106 28.03 -8.06 26.47
CA GLN A 106 27.26 -7.18 25.57
C GLN A 106 26.90 -7.91 24.27
N ALA A 107 25.89 -8.78 24.32
CA ALA A 107 25.34 -9.40 23.13
C ALA A 107 25.12 -8.25 22.17
N LEU A 108 25.97 -8.19 21.15
CA LEU A 108 26.02 -7.11 20.18
C LEU A 108 24.56 -6.95 19.77
N ARG A 109 23.92 -5.82 20.12
CA ARG A 109 22.61 -5.49 19.59
C ARG A 109 22.85 -5.36 18.09
N GLN A 110 22.75 -6.48 17.37
CA GLN A 110 23.10 -6.57 15.97
C GLN A 110 21.99 -5.86 15.23
N THR A 111 22.19 -4.58 15.11
CA THR A 111 21.27 -3.75 14.41
C THR A 111 21.60 -3.87 12.93
N VAL A 112 20.79 -4.64 12.20
CA VAL A 112 21.02 -4.87 10.77
C VAL A 112 20.38 -3.70 10.05
N THR A 113 21.19 -2.86 9.41
CA THR A 113 20.70 -1.89 8.43
C THR A 113 20.10 -2.64 7.26
N VAL A 114 18.93 -2.20 6.79
CA VAL A 114 18.31 -2.80 5.60
C VAL A 114 19.29 -2.69 4.42
N PRO A 115 19.66 -3.80 3.75
CA PRO A 115 20.60 -3.75 2.63
C PRO A 115 20.10 -2.83 1.53
N ALA A 116 20.96 -1.99 0.94
CA ALA A 116 20.58 -1.12 -0.17
C ALA A 116 20.01 -1.90 -1.37
N SER A 117 20.48 -3.13 -1.56
CA SER A 117 19.95 -4.06 -2.57
C SER A 117 18.46 -4.38 -2.37
N ALA A 118 17.93 -4.34 -1.15
CA ALA A 118 16.53 -4.61 -0.87
C ALA A 118 15.59 -3.62 -1.56
N GLY A 119 15.94 -2.33 -1.53
CA GLY A 119 15.21 -1.28 -2.25
C GLY A 119 15.23 -1.54 -3.77
N ALA A 120 16.40 -1.92 -4.31
CA ALA A 120 16.54 -2.26 -5.73
C ALA A 120 15.72 -3.51 -6.11
N THR A 121 15.72 -4.55 -5.28
CA THR A 121 14.95 -5.78 -5.51
C THR A 121 13.46 -5.48 -5.55
N VAL A 122 12.90 -4.79 -4.55
CA VAL A 122 11.46 -4.45 -4.52
C VAL A 122 11.09 -3.54 -5.70
N THR A 123 11.95 -2.57 -6.03
CA THR A 123 11.75 -1.70 -7.20
C THR A 123 11.68 -2.52 -8.49
N GLN A 124 12.60 -3.46 -8.68
CA GLN A 124 12.66 -4.29 -9.89
C GLN A 124 11.48 -5.25 -9.98
N LEU A 125 11.05 -5.83 -8.86
CA LEU A 125 9.86 -6.67 -8.78
C LEU A 125 8.62 -5.88 -9.22
N LEU A 126 8.38 -4.70 -8.62
CA LEU A 126 7.28 -3.82 -9.01
C LEU A 126 7.35 -3.41 -10.49
N TRP A 127 8.53 -2.99 -10.96
CA TRP A 127 8.75 -2.64 -12.36
C TRP A 127 8.35 -3.78 -13.30
N SER A 128 8.82 -5.00 -13.01
CA SER A 128 8.58 -6.16 -13.86
C SER A 128 7.10 -6.49 -14.04
N ARG A 129 6.28 -6.25 -13.01
CA ARG A 129 4.82 -6.52 -13.02
C ARG A 129 4.00 -5.35 -13.55
N LEU A 130 4.40 -4.13 -13.23
CA LEU A 130 3.66 -2.93 -13.57
C LEU A 130 3.84 -2.53 -15.04
N ARG A 131 5.03 -2.73 -15.62
CA ARG A 131 5.31 -2.40 -17.02
C ARG A 131 4.46 -3.17 -18.03
N THR A 132 3.87 -4.29 -17.61
CA THR A 132 3.01 -5.14 -18.45
C THR A 132 1.53 -4.87 -18.26
N ARG A 133 1.14 -3.94 -17.36
CA ARG A 133 -0.27 -3.58 -17.17
C ARG A 133 -0.77 -2.77 -18.36
N GLN A 134 -2.02 -3.01 -18.73
CA GLN A 134 -2.71 -2.24 -19.76
C GLN A 134 -3.49 -1.09 -19.11
N GLY A 135 -3.74 -0.01 -19.86
CA GLY A 135 -4.48 1.15 -19.36
C GLY A 135 -3.65 2.13 -18.52
N VAL A 136 -2.39 1.82 -18.20
CA VAL A 136 -1.44 2.73 -17.57
C VAL A 136 -0.05 2.53 -18.17
N THR A 137 0.66 3.63 -18.43
CA THR A 137 2.07 3.63 -18.83
C THR A 137 2.91 3.86 -17.59
N VAL A 138 3.86 2.96 -17.32
CA VAL A 138 4.78 3.10 -16.19
C VAL A 138 6.14 3.50 -16.72
N LEU A 139 6.65 4.64 -16.25
CA LEU A 139 8.00 5.11 -16.58
C LEU A 139 9.02 4.38 -15.70
N ALA A 140 10.18 4.08 -16.26
CA ALA A 140 11.15 3.20 -15.63
C ALA A 140 11.82 3.84 -14.39
N PRO A 141 12.30 3.02 -13.43
CA PRO A 141 13.06 3.49 -12.26
C PRO A 141 14.24 4.39 -12.60
N SER A 142 14.94 4.09 -13.70
CA SER A 142 16.08 4.87 -14.18
C SER A 142 15.67 6.26 -14.68
N GLU A 143 14.49 6.40 -15.30
CA GLU A 143 13.98 7.71 -15.76
C GLU A 143 13.66 8.61 -14.56
N ALA A 144 13.01 8.06 -13.54
CA ALA A 144 12.74 8.79 -12.30
C ALA A 144 14.02 9.15 -11.54
N ALA A 145 15.01 8.24 -11.47
CA ALA A 145 16.30 8.52 -10.87
C ALA A 145 17.05 9.66 -11.59
N ASN A 146 17.10 9.60 -12.92
CA ASN A 146 17.76 10.62 -13.74
C ASN A 146 17.07 11.98 -13.63
N ALA A 147 15.74 11.98 -13.57
CA ALA A 147 14.98 13.19 -13.29
C ALA A 147 15.42 13.80 -11.95
N LEU A 148 15.35 13.02 -10.87
CA LEU A 148 15.70 13.49 -9.52
C LEU A 148 17.16 13.94 -9.37
N ALA A 149 18.09 13.38 -10.15
CA ALA A 149 19.49 13.76 -10.14
C ALA A 149 19.82 14.99 -11.01
N SER A 150 18.86 15.50 -11.80
CA SER A 150 19.12 16.59 -12.76
C SER A 150 19.34 17.94 -12.04
N PRO A 151 20.44 18.66 -12.31
CA PRO A 151 20.75 19.95 -11.68
C PRO A 151 19.88 21.12 -12.17
N VAL A 152 19.07 20.91 -13.22
CA VAL A 152 18.12 21.89 -13.78
C VAL A 152 16.83 21.96 -12.97
N THR A 153 16.56 20.95 -12.14
CA THR A 153 15.39 20.93 -11.26
C THR A 153 15.70 21.77 -10.03
N PRO A 154 14.86 22.76 -9.66
CA PRO A 154 14.97 23.40 -8.36
C PRO A 154 15.00 22.30 -7.31
N GLN A 155 16.13 22.17 -6.61
CA GLN A 155 16.32 21.15 -5.57
C GLN A 155 15.06 21.13 -4.72
N PRO A 156 14.41 19.96 -4.50
CA PRO A 156 13.15 19.92 -3.78
C PRO A 156 13.35 20.72 -2.50
N SER A 157 12.65 21.87 -2.42
CA SER A 157 12.67 22.74 -1.25
C SER A 157 12.53 21.84 -0.03
N ALA A 158 13.34 22.03 1.01
CA ALA A 158 13.29 21.19 2.22
C ALA A 158 11.83 20.90 2.60
N GLY A 159 11.37 19.66 2.36
CA GLY A 159 9.97 19.24 2.52
C GLY A 159 9.20 18.81 1.26
N ARG A 160 9.71 18.96 0.03
CA ARG A 160 9.05 18.41 -1.17
C ARG A 160 9.42 16.93 -1.37
N SER A 161 8.42 16.06 -1.38
CA SER A 161 8.58 14.62 -1.59
C SER A 161 9.28 14.31 -2.93
N PRO A 162 10.28 13.40 -2.98
CA PRO A 162 10.90 12.93 -4.21
C PRO A 162 9.88 12.40 -5.23
N ALA A 163 8.79 11.81 -4.76
CA ALA A 163 7.69 11.32 -5.59
C ALA A 163 7.07 12.45 -6.43
N VAL A 164 6.71 13.55 -5.76
CA VAL A 164 6.14 14.75 -6.40
C VAL A 164 7.13 15.39 -7.37
N ALA A 165 8.41 15.46 -7.00
CA ALA A 165 9.44 16.00 -7.88
C ALA A 165 9.59 15.17 -9.17
N ALA A 166 9.65 13.83 -9.03
CA ALA A 166 9.74 12.92 -10.17
C ALA A 166 8.51 13.02 -11.09
N ALA A 167 7.31 13.01 -10.53
CA ALA A 167 6.07 13.13 -11.30
C ALA A 167 6.04 14.44 -12.12
N LYS A 168 6.36 15.57 -11.49
CA LYS A 168 6.38 16.88 -12.17
C LYS A 168 7.43 16.95 -13.28
N GLN A 169 8.63 16.47 -12.99
CA GLN A 169 9.74 16.56 -13.93
C GLN A 169 9.56 15.65 -15.16
N LEU A 170 9.02 14.45 -14.94
CA LEU A 170 8.70 13.52 -16.02
C LEU A 170 7.33 13.80 -16.68
N LYS A 171 6.59 14.82 -16.22
CA LYS A 171 5.22 15.11 -16.65
C LYS A 171 4.30 13.87 -16.53
N ALA A 172 4.53 13.05 -15.51
CA ALA A 172 3.67 11.93 -15.16
C ALA A 172 2.51 12.40 -14.29
N ASP A 173 1.36 11.74 -14.39
CA ASP A 173 0.16 12.08 -13.61
C ASP A 173 0.36 11.78 -12.12
N ALA A 174 1.09 10.71 -11.85
CA ALA A 174 1.47 10.30 -10.51
C ALA A 174 2.87 9.64 -10.50
N SER A 175 3.34 9.34 -9.30
CA SER A 175 4.57 8.61 -9.03
C SER A 175 4.29 7.49 -8.05
N LEU A 176 4.89 6.33 -8.27
CA LEU A 176 4.92 5.23 -7.32
C LEU A 176 6.26 5.27 -6.58
N THR A 177 6.22 5.41 -5.26
CA THR A 177 7.39 5.44 -4.38
C THR A 177 7.19 4.48 -3.22
N GLY A 178 8.25 4.16 -2.49
CA GLY A 178 8.11 3.39 -1.28
C GLY A 178 9.39 3.24 -0.48
N GLN A 179 9.27 2.49 0.60
CA GLN A 179 10.35 2.22 1.52
C GLN A 179 10.34 0.76 1.96
N VAL A 180 11.51 0.14 1.95
CA VAL A 180 11.74 -1.18 2.55
C VAL A 180 12.16 -0.99 4.00
N SER A 181 11.35 -1.49 4.92
CA SER A 181 11.53 -1.32 6.36
C SER A 181 12.29 -2.46 7.02
N VAL A 182 12.15 -3.68 6.50
CA VAL A 182 12.94 -4.84 6.91
C VAL A 182 13.17 -5.74 5.71
N TYR A 183 14.40 -6.22 5.57
CA TYR A 183 14.77 -7.21 4.55
C TYR A 183 15.87 -8.08 5.12
N GLN A 184 15.44 -9.14 5.79
CA GLN A 184 16.30 -10.07 6.50
C GLN A 184 16.23 -11.41 5.81
N GLU A 185 17.39 -11.87 5.33
CA GLU A 185 17.52 -13.23 4.82
C GLU A 185 17.57 -14.22 5.98
N ARG A 186 17.07 -15.42 5.72
CA ARG A 186 17.15 -16.53 6.65
C ARG A 186 18.60 -17.00 6.80
N VAL A 187 18.98 -17.42 8.00
CA VAL A 187 20.28 -18.10 8.23
C VAL A 187 20.01 -19.51 8.74
N GLY A 188 20.33 -20.53 7.95
CA GLY A 188 20.11 -21.93 8.31
C GLY A 188 19.77 -22.84 7.13
N GLY A 189 19.38 -24.07 7.44
CA GLY A 189 19.09 -25.13 6.48
C GLY A 189 17.62 -25.17 6.01
N ARG A 190 17.30 -26.13 5.15
CA ARG A 190 15.95 -26.32 4.56
C ARG A 190 14.85 -26.59 5.59
N PHE A 191 15.20 -27.00 6.80
CA PHE A 191 14.27 -27.42 7.86
C PHE A 191 14.27 -26.50 9.08
N GLY A 192 15.08 -25.44 9.07
CA GLY A 192 15.16 -24.50 10.19
C GLY A 192 16.12 -23.37 9.88
N ALA A 193 15.68 -22.13 10.13
CA ALA A 193 16.51 -20.95 10.01
C ALA A 193 16.33 -20.01 11.20
N ASN A 194 17.45 -19.50 11.72
CA ASN A 194 17.51 -18.51 12.77
C ASN A 194 18.63 -17.47 12.45
N PRO A 195 18.29 -16.19 12.20
CA PRO A 195 16.92 -15.65 12.16
C PRO A 195 16.12 -16.15 10.93
N PRO A 196 14.79 -16.13 11.00
CA PRO A 196 13.94 -16.44 9.85
C PRO A 196 13.96 -15.31 8.80
N ALA A 197 13.54 -15.62 7.58
CA ALA A 197 13.35 -14.59 6.56
C ALA A 197 12.25 -13.62 7.00
N THR A 198 12.51 -12.32 6.88
CA THR A 198 11.54 -11.27 7.21
C THR A 198 11.61 -10.17 6.17
N VAL A 199 10.46 -9.81 5.60
CA VAL A 199 10.34 -8.72 4.62
C VAL A 199 9.20 -7.81 5.01
N GLY A 200 9.45 -6.50 4.95
CA GLY A 200 8.45 -5.47 5.14
C GLY A 200 8.75 -4.28 4.26
N PHE A 201 7.74 -3.82 3.55
CA PHE A 201 7.84 -2.64 2.71
C PHE A 201 6.48 -1.96 2.55
N GLU A 202 6.54 -0.67 2.27
CA GLU A 202 5.40 0.14 1.89
C GLU A 202 5.56 0.68 0.47
N ALA A 203 4.44 0.86 -0.22
CA ALA A 203 4.36 1.43 -1.56
C ALA A 203 3.22 2.46 -1.59
N LYS A 204 3.45 3.62 -2.20
CA LYS A 204 2.49 4.73 -2.28
C LYS A 204 2.47 5.29 -3.69
N VAL A 205 1.27 5.47 -4.23
CA VAL A 205 1.06 6.28 -5.44
C VAL A 205 0.70 7.69 -5.02
N VAL A 206 1.52 8.65 -5.43
CA VAL A 206 1.40 10.07 -5.10
C VAL A 206 1.20 10.86 -6.39
N ALA A 207 0.10 11.61 -6.47
CA ALA A 207 -0.18 12.51 -7.59
C ALA A 207 0.85 13.65 -7.67
N ALA A 208 0.93 14.30 -8.84
CA ALA A 208 1.83 15.43 -9.06
C ALA A 208 1.57 16.65 -8.15
N ASP A 209 0.39 16.75 -7.53
CA ASP A 209 0.05 17.77 -6.53
C ASP A 209 0.47 17.39 -5.09
N GLY A 210 0.85 16.13 -4.86
CA GLY A 210 1.20 15.59 -3.54
C GLY A 210 0.12 14.74 -2.88
N GLN A 211 -1.07 14.60 -3.48
CA GLN A 211 -2.13 13.76 -2.94
C GLN A 211 -1.73 12.28 -3.02
N VAL A 212 -1.76 11.58 -1.88
CA VAL A 212 -1.63 10.12 -1.85
C VAL A 212 -2.93 9.52 -2.38
N LEU A 213 -2.84 8.76 -3.47
CA LEU A 213 -3.96 8.16 -4.17
C LEU A 213 -4.18 6.70 -3.79
N TRP A 214 -3.10 5.99 -3.48
CA TRP A 214 -3.13 4.61 -3.05
C TRP A 214 -1.91 4.31 -2.18
N GLU A 215 -2.09 3.42 -1.21
CA GLU A 215 -1.06 2.94 -0.32
C GLU A 215 -1.18 1.43 -0.16
N GLY A 216 -0.06 0.72 -0.23
CA GLY A 216 0.06 -0.71 0.04
C GLY A 216 1.15 -0.95 1.06
N ASN A 217 0.86 -1.77 2.07
CA ASN A 217 1.80 -2.18 3.10
C ASN A 217 1.88 -3.69 3.12
N TYR A 218 3.09 -4.22 3.19
CA TYR A 218 3.36 -5.64 3.37
C TYR A 218 4.33 -5.84 4.52
N TYR A 219 4.02 -6.82 5.37
CA TYR A 219 4.94 -7.29 6.39
C TYR A 219 4.74 -8.79 6.60
N GLU A 220 5.82 -9.53 6.43
CA GLU A 220 5.85 -10.95 6.78
C GLU A 220 7.18 -11.31 7.44
N ARG A 221 7.07 -11.89 8.63
CA ARG A 221 8.13 -12.67 9.30
C ARG A 221 7.81 -14.14 9.14
N GLN A 222 8.71 -14.91 8.55
CA GLN A 222 8.56 -16.34 8.46
C GLN A 222 8.58 -16.94 9.87
N ARG A 223 7.54 -17.69 10.22
CA ARG A 223 7.51 -18.44 11.49
C ARG A 223 8.24 -19.78 11.34
N PRO A 224 8.86 -20.29 12.41
CA PRO A 224 9.37 -21.65 12.43
C PRO A 224 8.26 -22.67 12.11
N MET A 225 8.63 -23.81 11.53
CA MET A 225 7.68 -24.90 11.21
C MET A 225 6.86 -25.36 12.44
N THR A 226 7.44 -25.27 13.64
CA THR A 226 6.77 -25.60 14.91
C THR A 226 5.63 -24.64 15.26
N GLU A 227 5.62 -23.43 14.70
CA GLU A 227 4.61 -22.39 14.95
C GLU A 227 3.65 -22.19 13.77
N ASP A 228 4.05 -22.51 12.53
CA ASP A 228 3.21 -22.38 11.32
C ASP A 228 3.31 -23.61 10.41
N PHE A 229 2.81 -24.74 10.91
CA PHE A 229 2.75 -26.00 10.16
C PHE A 229 1.91 -25.88 8.88
N MET A 230 0.81 -25.10 8.91
CA MET A 230 -0.08 -24.95 7.75
C MET A 230 0.56 -24.12 6.63
N GLY A 231 1.23 -23.01 6.97
CA GLY A 231 2.01 -22.22 6.01
C GLY A 231 3.21 -22.99 5.44
N PHE A 232 3.81 -23.88 6.24
CA PHE A 232 4.87 -24.76 5.79
C PHE A 232 4.39 -25.79 4.75
N ILE A 233 3.20 -26.37 4.94
CA ILE A 233 2.58 -27.27 3.95
C ILE A 233 2.23 -26.53 2.65
N GLN A 234 1.67 -25.31 2.74
CA GLN A 234 1.39 -24.48 1.57
C GLN A 234 2.67 -24.12 0.78
N ARG A 235 3.82 -24.09 1.45
CA ARG A 235 5.15 -23.82 0.88
C ARG A 235 5.94 -25.09 0.55
N HIS A 236 5.27 -26.25 0.41
CA HIS A 236 5.91 -27.54 0.08
C HIS A 236 7.02 -27.98 1.06
N GLY A 237 6.96 -27.52 2.30
CA GLY A 237 7.91 -27.88 3.33
C GLY A 237 9.32 -27.30 3.18
N VAL A 238 9.44 -26.09 2.61
CA VAL A 238 10.72 -25.37 2.53
C VAL A 238 10.62 -23.98 3.16
N PHE A 239 11.72 -23.58 3.84
CA PHE A 239 11.90 -22.19 4.27
C PHE A 239 12.15 -21.29 3.06
N VAL A 240 11.46 -20.15 3.00
CA VAL A 240 11.50 -19.25 1.84
C VAL A 240 12.56 -18.17 2.05
N THR A 241 13.17 -17.69 0.98
CA THR A 241 14.14 -16.60 1.01
C THR A 241 13.45 -15.26 1.25
N ALA A 242 14.21 -14.23 1.63
CA ALA A 242 13.68 -12.87 1.67
C ALA A 242 13.18 -12.42 0.28
N GLU A 243 13.85 -12.86 -0.79
CA GLU A 243 13.40 -12.57 -2.15
C GLU A 243 12.05 -13.21 -2.47
N GLU A 244 11.82 -14.46 -2.09
CA GLU A 244 10.54 -15.15 -2.27
C GLU A 244 9.41 -14.47 -1.47
N LEU A 245 9.69 -14.02 -0.24
CA LEU A 245 8.73 -13.22 0.54
C LEU A 245 8.43 -11.88 -0.13
N ALA A 246 9.42 -11.24 -0.75
CA ALA A 246 9.23 -9.98 -1.47
C ALA A 246 8.40 -10.18 -2.75
N ILE A 247 8.65 -11.28 -3.50
CA ILE A 247 7.84 -11.66 -4.66
C ILE A 247 6.39 -11.83 -4.25
N TYR A 248 6.13 -12.64 -3.21
CA TYR A 248 4.78 -12.84 -2.67
C TYR A 248 4.12 -11.52 -2.28
N GLY A 249 4.83 -10.67 -1.54
CA GLY A 249 4.32 -9.38 -1.08
C GLY A 249 3.94 -8.46 -2.25
N VAL A 250 4.79 -8.36 -3.28
CA VAL A 250 4.53 -7.54 -4.46
C VAL A 250 3.33 -8.10 -5.25
N GLU A 251 3.27 -9.41 -5.45
CA GLU A 251 2.16 -10.05 -6.16
C GLU A 251 0.81 -9.77 -5.51
N HIS A 252 0.70 -10.03 -4.20
CA HIS A 252 -0.55 -9.85 -3.47
C HIS A 252 -0.92 -8.38 -3.31
N MET A 253 0.07 -7.50 -3.13
CA MET A 253 -0.17 -6.05 -3.12
C MET A 253 -0.74 -5.54 -4.44
N LEU A 254 -0.30 -6.09 -5.57
CA LEU A 254 -0.74 -5.65 -6.90
C LEU A 254 -2.11 -6.17 -7.32
N LEU A 255 -2.71 -7.11 -6.58
CA LEU A 255 -4.09 -7.56 -6.78
C LEU A 255 -5.09 -6.43 -6.51
N GLU A 256 -4.81 -5.60 -5.50
CA GLU A 256 -5.64 -4.45 -5.10
C GLU A 256 -5.13 -3.12 -5.68
N PHE A 257 -4.22 -3.19 -6.68
CA PHE A 257 -3.67 -1.99 -7.30
C PHE A 257 -4.67 -1.38 -8.29
N PRO A 258 -5.10 -0.13 -8.09
CA PRO A 258 -6.26 0.43 -8.78
C PRO A 258 -5.94 0.98 -10.17
N PHE A 259 -4.68 0.93 -10.62
CA PHE A 259 -4.25 1.52 -11.89
C PHE A 259 -3.91 0.46 -12.93
N GLY A 260 -4.62 0.50 -14.04
CA GLY A 260 -4.48 -0.46 -15.14
C GLY A 260 -4.90 -1.88 -14.77
N THR A 261 -4.99 -2.75 -15.77
CA THR A 261 -5.34 -4.16 -15.61
C THR A 261 -4.17 -5.05 -15.99
N VAL A 262 -4.12 -6.26 -15.44
CA VAL A 262 -3.20 -7.30 -15.93
C VAL A 262 -3.68 -7.67 -17.34
N GLY A 263 -2.82 -7.53 -18.35
CA GLY A 263 -3.19 -7.95 -19.70
C GLY A 263 -3.47 -9.46 -19.72
N GLU A 264 -4.62 -9.86 -20.28
CA GLU A 264 -4.88 -11.27 -20.59
C GLU A 264 -3.76 -11.77 -21.52
N ARG A 265 -3.08 -12.84 -21.12
CA ARG A 265 -2.09 -13.54 -21.95
C ARG A 265 -2.76 -14.68 -22.70
#